data_AF-A0A2M8N523-F1
#
_entry.id   AF-A0A2M8N523-F1
#
_cell.length_a   1.000
_cell.length_b   1.000
_cell.length_c   1.000
_cell.angle_alpha   90.00
_cell.angle_beta   90.00
_cell.angle_gamma   90.00
#
_symmetry.space_group_name_H-M   'P 1'
#
loop_
_entity.id
_entity.type
_entity.pdbx_description
1 polymer ?
#
loop_
_entity_poly.entity_id
_entity_poly.type
_entity_poly.pdbx_seq_one_letter_code
_entity_poly.pdbx_strand_id
1 'polypeptide(L)'
;INPNRVVTLVRLLQLAPQITIVCSNPGAKSLRNLLETKHPEALDQQINLLVMKGEETLDLGREHTLEFIPTPNPRYPDQLCTYDPRTEVMYTDKLFGAHVCGDQVLDEGWTVYGEDRRYYFDSVMAPYARQVGVAID
;
A
#
# COMPACT_ATOMS: atom_id res chain seq x y z
N ILE A 1 6.27 -4.77 -2.66
CA ILE A 1 6.30 -3.72 -3.68
C ILE A 1 6.43 -4.47 -5.01
N ASN A 2 5.94 -3.96 -6.13
CA ASN A 2 5.98 -4.72 -7.39
C ASN A 2 6.77 -3.98 -8.48
N PRO A 3 7.17 -4.68 -9.57
CA PRO A 3 7.94 -4.07 -10.64
C PRO A 3 7.31 -2.79 -11.21
N ASN A 4 5.99 -2.78 -11.37
CA ASN A 4 5.26 -1.63 -11.91
C ASN A 4 5.39 -0.39 -11.01
N ARG A 5 5.34 -0.57 -9.68
CA ARG A 5 5.49 0.54 -8.72
C ARG A 5 6.93 1.04 -8.66
N VAL A 6 7.91 0.15 -8.76
CA VAL A 6 9.33 0.51 -8.66
C VAL A 6 9.76 1.49 -9.75
N VAL A 7 9.27 1.34 -10.98
CA VAL A 7 9.57 2.29 -12.08
C VAL A 7 9.21 3.73 -11.68
N THR A 8 8.06 3.92 -11.05
CA THR A 8 7.64 5.26 -10.58
C THR A 8 8.45 5.71 -9.37
N LEU A 9 8.73 4.81 -8.42
CA LEU A 9 9.53 5.14 -7.23
C LEU A 9 10.95 5.59 -7.59
N VAL A 10 11.61 4.92 -8.54
CA VAL A 10 12.93 5.34 -9.04
C VAL A 10 12.88 6.75 -9.60
N ARG A 11 11.85 7.06 -10.40
CA ARG A 11 11.69 8.41 -10.95
C ARG A 11 11.41 9.44 -9.86
N LEU A 12 10.64 9.08 -8.83
CA LEU A 12 10.36 9.95 -7.69
C LEU A 12 11.63 10.25 -6.88
N LEU A 13 12.45 9.23 -6.61
CA LEU A 13 13.71 9.38 -5.86
C LEU A 13 14.75 10.24 -6.60
N GLN A 14 14.76 10.22 -7.93
CA GLN A 14 15.57 11.17 -8.72
C GLN A 14 15.15 12.63 -8.53
N LEU A 15 13.85 12.87 -8.31
CA LEU A 15 13.31 14.22 -8.13
C LEU A 15 13.34 14.68 -6.67
N ALA A 16 13.21 13.75 -5.73
CA ALA A 16 13.14 14.00 -4.30
C ALA A 16 14.00 12.97 -3.53
N PRO A 17 15.34 13.04 -3.63
CA PRO A 17 16.23 12.06 -3.02
C PRO A 17 16.20 12.05 -1.48
N GLN A 18 15.68 13.11 -0.88
CA GLN A 18 15.58 13.27 0.57
C GLN A 18 14.44 12.47 1.22
N ILE A 19 13.49 11.94 0.45
CA ILE A 19 12.30 11.30 1.01
C ILE A 19 12.64 9.99 1.72
N THR A 20 11.86 9.69 2.76
CA THR A 20 11.88 8.39 3.43
C THR A 20 10.68 7.58 2.94
N ILE A 21 10.94 6.39 2.38
CA ILE A 21 9.88 5.46 1.98
C ILE A 21 9.45 4.66 3.21
N VAL A 22 8.19 4.85 3.60
CA VAL A 22 7.54 4.09 4.67
C VAL A 22 6.92 2.83 4.07
N CYS A 23 7.26 1.65 4.58
CA CYS A 23 6.74 0.38 4.06
C CYS A 23 6.81 -0.74 5.10
N SER A 24 6.19 -1.88 4.79
CA SER A 24 6.32 -3.09 5.60
C SER A 24 7.69 -3.74 5.42
N ASN A 25 8.06 -4.65 6.33
CA ASN A 25 9.32 -5.38 6.22
C ASN A 25 9.44 -6.19 4.91
N PRO A 26 8.41 -6.95 4.46
CA PRO A 26 8.46 -7.58 3.14
C PRO A 26 8.52 -6.56 1.99
N GLY A 27 7.89 -5.38 2.16
CA GLY A 27 7.97 -4.27 1.21
C GLY A 27 9.39 -3.76 1.03
N ALA A 28 10.09 -3.48 2.13
CA ALA A 28 11.49 -3.04 2.12
C ALA A 28 12.42 -4.03 1.41
N LYS A 29 12.29 -5.33 1.74
CA LYS A 29 13.06 -6.40 1.07
C LYS A 29 12.78 -6.47 -0.41
N SER A 30 11.49 -6.40 -0.77
CA SER A 30 11.02 -6.45 -2.16
C SER A 30 11.52 -5.26 -2.97
N LEU A 31 11.49 -4.04 -2.41
CA LEU A 31 12.02 -2.85 -3.05
C LEU A 31 13.53 -2.96 -3.30
N ARG A 32 14.31 -3.34 -2.28
CA ARG A 32 15.77 -3.53 -2.44
C ARG A 32 16.09 -4.53 -3.56
N ASN A 33 15.47 -5.69 -3.54
CA ASN A 33 15.66 -6.71 -4.58
C ASN A 33 15.28 -6.19 -5.99
N LEU A 34 14.17 -5.46 -6.11
CA LEU A 34 13.75 -4.91 -7.41
C LEU A 34 14.72 -3.84 -7.92
N LEU A 35 15.27 -3.01 -7.04
CA LEU A 35 16.30 -2.04 -7.42
C LEU A 35 17.57 -2.76 -7.87
N GLU A 36 18.03 -3.74 -7.09
CA GLU A 36 19.22 -4.54 -7.42
C GLU A 36 19.10 -5.27 -8.77
N THR A 37 17.93 -5.84 -9.05
CA THR A 37 17.73 -6.72 -10.21
C THR A 37 17.17 -6.03 -11.45
N LYS A 38 16.48 -4.90 -11.31
CA LYS A 38 15.78 -4.22 -12.42
C LYS A 38 16.20 -2.77 -12.63
N HIS A 39 16.71 -2.11 -11.60
CA HIS A 39 17.11 -0.70 -11.65
C HIS A 39 18.45 -0.44 -10.93
N PRO A 40 19.52 -1.16 -11.30
CA PRO A 40 20.81 -1.00 -10.64
C PRO A 40 21.36 0.42 -10.75
N GLU A 41 20.95 1.19 -11.77
CA GLU A 41 21.27 2.62 -11.92
C GLU A 41 20.73 3.50 -10.77
N ALA A 42 19.75 3.01 -10.01
CA ALA A 42 19.19 3.69 -8.87
C ALA A 42 19.86 3.31 -7.53
N LEU A 43 20.78 2.34 -7.52
CA LEU A 43 21.47 1.89 -6.28
C LEU A 43 22.44 2.93 -5.72
N ASP A 44 22.99 3.81 -6.57
CA ASP A 44 23.86 4.90 -6.13
C ASP A 44 23.11 5.95 -5.28
N GLN A 45 21.77 5.91 -5.30
CA GLN A 45 20.93 6.77 -4.48
C GLN A 45 20.79 6.15 -3.09
N GLN A 46 21.15 6.90 -2.05
CA GLN A 46 20.89 6.49 -0.68
C GLN A 46 19.38 6.49 -0.44
N ILE A 47 18.78 5.31 -0.35
CA ILE A 47 17.34 5.15 -0.09
C ILE A 47 17.10 5.08 1.41
N ASN A 48 16.37 6.07 1.92
CA ASN A 48 15.90 6.08 3.30
C ASN A 48 14.63 5.23 3.41
N LEU A 49 14.66 4.20 4.27
CA LEU A 49 13.53 3.30 4.51
C LEU A 49 13.11 3.38 5.97
N LEU A 50 11.83 3.60 6.21
CA LEU A 50 11.20 3.42 7.52
C LEU A 50 10.31 2.18 7.46
N VAL A 51 10.65 1.16 8.24
CA VAL A 51 9.95 -0.13 8.22
C VAL A 51 8.95 -0.19 9.38
N MET A 52 7.67 -0.31 9.04
CA MET A 52 6.57 -0.42 10.01
C MET A 52 6.17 -1.88 10.21
N LYS A 53 5.99 -2.29 11.47
CA LYS A 53 5.67 -3.67 11.87
C LYS A 53 4.32 -3.80 12.55
N GLY A 54 3.67 -2.70 12.89
CA GLY A 54 2.32 -2.68 13.48
C GLY A 54 2.23 -2.02 14.85
N GLU A 55 3.37 -1.82 15.52
CA GLU A 55 3.43 -1.23 16.85
C GLU A 55 3.89 0.23 16.81
N GLU A 56 4.47 0.64 15.69
CA GLU A 56 5.02 1.97 15.49
C GLU A 56 3.99 2.91 14.86
N THR A 57 4.05 4.19 15.25
CA THR A 57 3.28 5.27 14.63
C THR A 57 4.20 6.28 13.95
N LEU A 58 3.64 7.10 13.06
CA LEU A 58 4.36 8.18 12.39
C LEU A 58 3.58 9.49 12.55
N ASP A 59 4.14 10.42 13.32
CA ASP A 59 3.60 11.76 13.48
C ASP A 59 4.01 12.66 12.30
N LEU A 60 3.02 13.17 11.57
CA LEU A 60 3.19 14.15 10.48
C LEU A 60 2.98 15.60 10.94
N GLY A 61 2.72 15.80 12.24
CA GLY A 61 2.30 17.05 12.84
C GLY A 61 0.81 17.30 12.67
N ARG A 62 0.32 18.39 13.29
CA ARG A 62 -1.10 18.80 13.23
C ARG A 62 -2.07 17.67 13.61
N GLU A 63 -1.70 16.88 14.60
CA GLU A 63 -2.48 15.74 15.13
C GLU A 63 -2.61 14.54 14.18
N HIS A 64 -1.91 14.54 13.03
CA HIS A 64 -1.86 13.38 12.14
C HIS A 64 -0.81 12.37 12.60
N THR A 65 -1.19 11.52 13.54
CA THR A 65 -0.36 10.38 14.00
C THR A 65 -0.80 9.12 13.29
N LEU A 66 -0.10 8.74 12.23
CA LEU A 66 -0.45 7.59 11.40
C LEU A 66 -0.15 6.27 12.13
N GLU A 67 -1.10 5.36 12.09
CA GLU A 67 -0.98 3.98 12.57
C GLU A 67 -0.85 3.04 11.38
N PHE A 68 -0.02 2.01 11.49
CA PHE A 68 0.26 1.10 10.39
C PHE A 68 -0.16 -0.31 10.75
N ILE A 69 -0.89 -0.98 9.85
CA ILE A 69 -1.50 -2.28 10.14
C ILE A 69 -1.07 -3.25 9.02
N PRO A 70 -0.10 -4.14 9.26
CA PRO A 70 0.30 -5.13 8.26
C PRO A 70 -0.85 -6.12 7.99
N THR A 71 -1.28 -6.21 6.73
CA THR A 71 -2.37 -7.11 6.31
C THR A 71 -1.89 -8.05 5.19
N PRO A 72 -0.86 -8.87 5.43
CA PRO A 72 -0.22 -9.66 4.38
C PRO A 72 -1.12 -10.80 3.90
N ASN A 73 -1.07 -11.08 2.60
CA ASN A 73 -1.64 -12.29 2.01
C ASN A 73 -0.65 -12.91 1.00
N PRO A 74 -0.88 -14.16 0.54
CA PRO A 74 0.05 -14.82 -0.38
C PRO A 74 0.35 -14.04 -1.67
N ARG A 75 -0.57 -13.20 -2.15
CA ARG A 75 -0.36 -12.37 -3.34
C ARG A 75 0.37 -11.06 -3.03
N TYR A 76 0.08 -10.48 -1.87
CA TYR A 76 0.60 -9.20 -1.42
C TYR A 76 1.23 -9.39 -0.02
N PRO A 77 2.42 -10.02 0.06
CA PRO A 77 3.09 -10.26 1.34
C PRO A 77 3.54 -8.96 2.01
N ASP A 78 3.65 -7.87 1.25
CA ASP A 78 4.06 -6.56 1.72
C ASP A 78 2.92 -5.59 2.03
N GLN A 79 1.67 -6.05 1.91
CA GLN A 79 0.50 -5.20 2.09
C GLN A 79 0.48 -4.58 3.50
N LEU A 80 0.30 -3.26 3.54
CA LEU A 80 0.31 -2.44 4.75
C LEU A 80 -0.84 -1.44 4.65
N CYS A 81 -1.80 -1.55 5.55
CA CYS A 81 -2.82 -0.52 5.69
C CYS A 81 -2.28 0.61 6.59
N THR A 82 -2.84 1.80 6.44
CA THR A 82 -2.48 2.96 7.26
C THR A 82 -3.76 3.65 7.72
N TYR A 83 -3.87 3.90 9.01
CA TYR A 83 -4.99 4.62 9.60
C TYR A 83 -4.53 6.00 10.05
N ASP A 84 -5.33 7.02 9.73
CA ASP A 84 -5.16 8.38 10.24
C ASP A 84 -6.31 8.69 11.20
N PRO A 85 -6.08 8.66 12.53
CA PRO A 85 -7.10 8.96 13.53
C PRO A 85 -7.64 10.39 13.44
N ARG A 86 -6.87 11.34 12.88
CA ARG A 86 -7.30 12.74 12.78
C ARG A 86 -8.39 12.93 11.74
N THR A 87 -8.31 12.21 10.62
CA THR A 87 -9.28 12.30 9.53
C THR A 87 -10.26 11.14 9.51
N GLU A 88 -10.07 10.14 10.37
CA GLU A 88 -10.84 8.89 10.39
C GLU A 88 -10.75 8.15 9.03
N VAL A 89 -9.61 8.28 8.34
CA VAL A 89 -9.38 7.67 7.02
C VAL A 89 -8.48 6.45 7.17
N MET A 90 -8.94 5.34 6.59
CA MET A 90 -8.17 4.10 6.46
C MET A 90 -7.71 3.93 5.01
N TYR A 91 -6.40 3.95 4.79
CA TYR A 91 -5.76 3.63 3.51
C TYR A 91 -5.55 2.12 3.42
N THR A 92 -6.39 1.44 2.64
CA THR A 92 -6.56 -0.03 2.69
C THR A 92 -5.76 -0.80 1.61
N ASP A 93 -4.96 -0.10 0.81
CA ASP A 93 -4.22 -0.61 -0.36
C ASP A 93 -5.08 -1.45 -1.32
N LYS A 94 -5.07 -2.78 -1.19
CA LYS A 94 -5.88 -3.68 -2.03
C LYS A 94 -7.25 -3.99 -1.46
N LEU A 95 -7.44 -3.88 -0.14
CA LEU A 95 -8.73 -4.21 0.47
C LEU A 95 -9.79 -3.17 0.10
N PHE A 96 -11.02 -3.64 -0.07
CA PHE A 96 -12.23 -2.83 -0.37
C PHE A 96 -12.24 -2.07 -1.71
N GLY A 97 -11.33 -2.39 -2.63
CA GLY A 97 -11.26 -1.77 -3.95
C GLY A 97 -12.28 -2.29 -4.97
N ALA A 98 -12.30 -1.62 -6.13
CA ALA A 98 -13.00 -2.03 -7.35
C ALA A 98 -12.18 -1.60 -8.58
N HIS A 99 -12.37 -2.26 -9.71
CA HIS A 99 -11.74 -1.88 -10.99
C HIS A 99 -12.74 -1.14 -11.89
N VAL A 100 -12.96 0.13 -11.59
CA VAL A 100 -13.90 1.00 -12.30
C VAL A 100 -13.21 2.32 -12.66
N CYS A 101 -13.58 2.92 -13.80
CA CYS A 101 -13.12 4.24 -14.24
C CYS A 101 -14.33 5.15 -14.42
N GLY A 102 -14.33 6.30 -13.76
CA GLY A 102 -15.40 7.29 -13.83
C GLY A 102 -14.96 8.62 -13.23
N ASP A 103 -15.83 9.63 -13.33
CA ASP A 103 -15.53 11.00 -12.88
C ASP A 103 -15.68 11.20 -11.37
N GLN A 104 -16.46 10.33 -10.71
CA GLN A 104 -16.71 10.41 -9.27
C GLN A 104 -15.49 9.94 -8.48
N VAL A 105 -15.05 10.76 -7.54
CA VAL A 105 -13.95 10.42 -6.62
C VAL A 105 -14.44 9.54 -5.47
N LEU A 106 -15.68 9.79 -4.99
CA LEU A 106 -16.30 9.07 -3.88
C LEU A 106 -17.34 8.07 -4.40
N ASP A 107 -17.66 7.11 -3.53
CA ASP A 107 -18.41 5.91 -3.87
C ASP A 107 -19.92 6.02 -3.59
N GLU A 108 -20.49 7.19 -3.84
CA GLU A 108 -21.94 7.42 -3.69
C GLU A 108 -22.74 6.51 -4.62
N GLY A 109 -23.78 5.85 -4.07
CA GLY A 109 -24.64 4.95 -4.81
C GLY A 109 -24.19 3.49 -4.77
N TRP A 110 -24.72 2.73 -3.80
CA TRP A 110 -24.36 1.32 -3.58
C TRP A 110 -24.46 0.44 -4.83
N THR A 111 -25.57 0.56 -5.57
CA THR A 111 -25.85 -0.29 -6.74
C THR A 111 -24.93 0.00 -7.93
N VAL A 112 -24.34 1.19 -8.00
CA VAL A 112 -23.44 1.59 -9.09
C VAL A 112 -22.16 0.75 -9.07
N TYR A 113 -21.64 0.46 -7.89
CA TYR A 113 -20.37 -0.25 -7.72
C TYR A 113 -20.51 -1.71 -7.27
N GLY A 114 -21.75 -2.17 -7.06
CA GLY A 114 -22.01 -3.48 -6.45
C GLY A 114 -21.39 -4.65 -7.22
N GLU A 115 -21.54 -4.65 -8.54
CA GLU A 115 -20.96 -5.69 -9.41
C GLU A 115 -19.43 -5.63 -9.44
N ASP A 116 -18.85 -4.45 -9.65
CA ASP A 116 -17.39 -4.27 -9.71
C ASP A 116 -16.70 -4.63 -8.40
N ARG A 117 -17.29 -4.25 -7.26
CA ARG A 117 -16.81 -4.62 -5.91
C ARG A 117 -16.84 -6.12 -5.70
N ARG A 118 -17.95 -6.76 -6.09
CA ARG A 118 -18.10 -8.21 -5.96
C ARG A 118 -17.10 -8.94 -6.86
N TYR A 119 -16.98 -8.52 -8.11
CA TYR A 119 -16.04 -9.09 -9.06
C TYR A 119 -14.59 -8.92 -8.61
N TYR A 120 -14.24 -7.74 -8.08
CA TYR A 120 -12.93 -7.49 -7.49
C TYR A 120 -12.64 -8.44 -6.33
N PHE A 121 -13.59 -8.59 -5.39
CA PHE A 121 -13.43 -9.52 -4.28
C PHE A 121 -13.23 -10.95 -4.78
N ASP A 122 -14.11 -11.44 -5.67
CA ASP A 122 -14.06 -12.79 -6.19
C ASP A 122 -12.72 -13.08 -6.93
N SER A 123 -12.17 -12.08 -7.62
CA SER A 123 -10.96 -12.22 -8.44
C SER A 123 -9.64 -12.02 -7.65
N VAL A 124 -9.63 -11.13 -6.65
CA VAL A 124 -8.40 -10.67 -5.99
C VAL A 124 -8.31 -11.19 -4.55
N MET A 125 -9.43 -11.30 -3.86
CA MET A 125 -9.49 -11.54 -2.41
C MET A 125 -9.97 -12.93 -2.03
N ALA A 126 -10.95 -13.48 -2.74
CA ALA A 126 -11.55 -14.77 -2.40
C ALA A 126 -10.53 -15.93 -2.26
N PRO A 127 -9.45 -16.04 -3.08
CA PRO A 127 -8.42 -17.06 -2.87
C PRO A 127 -7.67 -16.98 -1.53
N TYR A 128 -7.76 -15.83 -0.84
CA TYR A 128 -7.07 -15.54 0.42
C TYR A 128 -8.05 -15.15 1.54
N ALA A 129 -9.29 -15.66 1.48
CA ALA A 129 -10.37 -15.29 2.38
C ALA A 129 -10.02 -15.40 3.88
N ARG A 130 -9.18 -16.37 4.28
CA ARG A 130 -8.73 -16.51 5.68
C ARG A 130 -7.89 -15.30 6.12
N GLN A 131 -6.92 -14.89 5.31
CA GLN A 131 -6.07 -13.73 5.60
C GLN A 131 -6.88 -12.44 5.55
N VAL A 132 -7.83 -12.35 4.63
CA VAL A 132 -8.76 -11.23 4.56
C VAL A 132 -9.63 -11.16 5.83
N GLY A 133 -10.14 -12.30 6.32
CA GLY A 133 -10.87 -12.39 7.58
C GLY A 133 -10.05 -11.88 8.77
N VAL A 134 -8.81 -12.35 8.93
CA VAL A 134 -7.90 -11.87 9.98
C VAL A 134 -7.59 -10.38 9.86
N ALA A 135 -7.60 -9.82 8.65
CA ALA A 135 -7.33 -8.40 8.43
C ALA A 135 -8.52 -7.49 8.79
N ILE A 136 -9.73 -8.05 8.92
CA ILE A 136 -10.97 -7.30 9.23
C ILE A 136 -11.55 -7.60 10.62
N ASP A 137 -11.02 -8.62 11.32
CA ASP A 137 -11.35 -8.96 12.70
C ASP A 137 -10.66 -8.00 13.69
#